data_AF-A0A3N5SLI3-F1
#
_entry.id   AF-A0A3N5SLI3-F1
#
_cell.length_a   1.000
_cell.length_b   1.000
_cell.length_c   1.000
_cell.angle_alpha   90.00
_cell.angle_beta   90.00
_cell.angle_gamma   90.00
#
_symmetry.space_group_name_H-M   'P 1'
#
loop_
_entity.id
_entity.type
_entity.pdbx_description
1 polymer ?
#
loop_
_entity_poly.entity_id
_entity_poly.type
_entity_poly.pdbx_seq_one_letter_code
_entity_poly.pdbx_strand_id
1 'polypeptide(L)'
;MAKRRSQGTRALLEDMGSLGDFADSTVEIAGRGIKVVGIVLDRIRPDPAQPRRVLPEIIRNDFLLGHINARQALERWEAIVAEEAARLGRPRPDWKTLLDRNPDDRADDTMGIDAPGQPGPEESLLRSIVATGATIRHGGQVSPITVVELDGGTTYRIETGERRYWAYHWLTT
;
A
#
# COMPACT_ATOMS: atom_id res chain seq x y z
N MET A 1 41.90 -26.25 2.91
CA MET A 1 40.46 -25.90 2.82
C MET A 1 40.12 -25.00 4.00
N ALA A 2 40.03 -23.69 3.80
CA ALA A 2 39.92 -22.69 4.86
C ALA A 2 38.50 -22.10 4.92
N LYS A 3 37.86 -22.24 6.08
CA LYS A 3 36.52 -21.73 6.43
C LYS A 3 36.63 -20.25 6.81
N ARG A 4 36.08 -19.33 6.01
CA ARG A 4 35.93 -17.91 6.37
C ARG A 4 34.66 -17.74 7.21
N ARG A 5 34.82 -17.39 8.49
CA ARG A 5 33.76 -16.86 9.36
C ARG A 5 33.68 -15.35 9.13
N SER A 6 32.53 -14.82 8.76
CA SER A 6 32.30 -13.37 8.68
C SER A 6 32.11 -12.81 10.08
N GLN A 7 32.93 -11.82 10.44
CA GLN A 7 32.90 -11.14 11.72
C GLN A 7 32.43 -9.71 11.49
N GLY A 8 31.25 -9.39 12.03
CA GLY A 8 30.93 -8.10 12.65
C GLY A 8 30.76 -6.86 11.77
N THR A 9 29.55 -6.64 11.28
CA THR A 9 28.98 -5.32 10.91
C THR A 9 28.76 -4.37 12.11
N ARG A 10 29.47 -4.58 13.22
CA ARG A 10 29.26 -3.86 14.49
C ARG A 10 30.26 -2.73 14.72
N ALA A 11 31.19 -2.51 13.79
CA ALA A 11 32.26 -1.51 13.92
C ALA A 11 32.00 -0.18 13.17
N LEU A 12 30.84 0.00 12.54
CA LEU A 12 30.49 1.23 11.81
C LEU A 12 29.51 2.15 12.56
N LEU A 13 29.16 1.82 13.81
CA LEU A 13 28.09 2.51 14.56
C LEU A 13 28.58 3.51 15.62
N GLU A 14 29.89 3.80 15.71
CA GLU A 14 30.45 4.64 16.79
C GLU A 14 30.98 6.01 16.33
N ASP A 15 30.80 6.40 15.05
CA ASP A 15 31.34 7.67 14.53
C ASP A 15 30.28 8.70 14.09
N MET A 16 29.02 8.57 14.52
CA MET A 16 27.98 9.59 14.26
C MET A 16 27.69 10.44 15.48
N GLY A 17 28.71 11.20 15.89
CA GLY A 17 28.53 12.34 16.77
C GLY A 17 27.58 13.38 16.16
N SER A 18 26.75 13.97 17.02
CA SER A 18 25.98 15.20 16.81
C SER A 18 24.76 15.11 15.87
N LEU A 19 23.65 14.55 16.39
CA LEU A 19 22.30 14.85 15.92
C LEU A 19 21.95 16.31 16.23
N GLY A 20 22.11 17.17 15.23
CA GLY A 20 21.52 18.51 15.19
C GLY A 20 21.16 18.82 13.75
N ASP A 21 19.87 19.08 13.52
CA ASP A 21 19.28 19.60 12.29
C ASP A 21 18.90 18.58 11.19
N PHE A 22 17.68 18.03 11.31
CA PHE A 22 17.02 17.19 10.28
C PHE A 22 15.99 17.97 9.44
N ALA A 23 16.16 19.27 9.27
CA ALA A 23 15.39 20.03 8.30
C ALA A 23 16.19 20.11 6.98
N ASP A 24 15.69 19.42 5.95
CA ASP A 24 16.09 19.61 4.53
C ASP A 24 17.36 18.87 4.04
N SER A 25 17.41 17.54 4.22
CA SER A 25 18.37 16.71 3.49
C SER A 25 17.82 16.30 2.11
N THR A 26 18.00 17.16 1.10
CA THR A 26 17.84 16.78 -0.30
C THR A 26 19.02 15.89 -0.73
N VAL A 27 18.78 14.60 -0.90
CA VAL A 27 19.77 13.68 -1.49
C VAL A 27 19.74 13.88 -3.01
N GLU A 28 20.67 14.66 -3.55
CA GLU A 28 20.84 14.82 -5.00
C GLU A 28 21.54 13.60 -5.60
N ILE A 29 20.76 12.73 -6.25
CA ILE A 29 21.26 11.65 -7.10
C ILE A 29 21.39 12.21 -8.53
N ALA A 30 22.60 12.27 -9.06
CA ALA A 30 22.88 12.83 -10.38
C ALA A 30 22.22 12.01 -11.51
N GLY A 31 21.21 12.60 -12.15
CA GLY A 31 20.44 12.05 -13.28
C GLY A 31 18.94 12.06 -12.98
N ARG A 32 18.20 13.08 -13.48
CA ARG A 32 16.79 13.38 -13.12
C ARG A 32 16.55 13.15 -11.62
N GLY A 33 16.98 14.13 -10.80
CA GLY A 33 16.93 14.03 -9.34
C GLY A 33 15.59 13.48 -8.84
N ILE A 34 15.63 12.34 -8.16
CA ILE A 34 14.47 11.78 -7.48
C ILE A 34 14.19 12.69 -6.30
N LYS A 35 13.12 13.48 -6.39
CA LYS A 35 12.66 14.32 -5.28
C LYS A 35 11.54 13.60 -4.54
N VAL A 36 11.77 13.32 -3.26
CA VAL A 36 10.70 12.84 -2.37
C VAL A 36 9.98 14.06 -1.81
N VAL A 37 8.67 14.15 -2.04
CA VAL A 37 7.83 15.24 -1.56
C VAL A 37 6.58 14.70 -0.86
N GLY A 38 6.10 15.43 0.14
CA GLY A 38 4.79 15.18 0.73
C GLY A 38 3.69 15.73 -0.18
N ILE A 39 2.80 14.87 -0.67
CA ILE A 39 1.67 15.25 -1.52
C ILE A 39 0.38 14.89 -0.78
N VAL A 40 -0.58 15.82 -0.75
CA VAL A 40 -1.93 15.53 -0.25
C VAL A 40 -2.55 14.43 -1.11
N LEU A 41 -3.00 13.35 -0.48
CA LEU A 41 -3.47 12.14 -1.15
C LEU A 41 -4.55 12.43 -2.21
N ASP A 42 -5.46 13.35 -1.91
CA ASP A 42 -6.53 13.78 -2.82
C ASP A 42 -6.06 14.52 -4.08
N ARG A 43 -4.79 14.89 -4.18
CA ARG A 43 -4.18 15.42 -5.42
C ARG A 43 -3.59 14.32 -6.31
N ILE A 44 -3.50 13.09 -5.81
CA ILE A 44 -3.00 11.95 -6.55
C ILE A 44 -4.16 11.25 -7.25
N ARG A 45 -3.96 10.84 -8.51
CA ARG A 45 -4.94 10.13 -9.33
C ARG A 45 -4.30 8.88 -9.95
N PRO A 46 -4.99 7.72 -9.90
CA PRO A 46 -4.58 6.54 -10.67
C PRO A 46 -4.51 6.84 -12.17
N ASP A 47 -3.61 6.17 -12.88
CA ASP A 47 -3.50 6.29 -14.33
C ASP A 47 -4.65 5.50 -15.02
N PRO A 48 -5.54 6.16 -15.80
CA PRO A 48 -6.58 5.47 -16.54
C PRO A 48 -6.04 4.43 -17.54
N ALA A 49 -4.83 4.63 -18.05
CA ALA A 49 -4.23 3.73 -19.03
C ALA A 49 -3.51 2.52 -18.38
N GLN A 50 -3.45 2.42 -17.04
CA GLN A 50 -2.72 1.33 -16.40
C GLN A 50 -3.33 -0.06 -16.72
N PRO A 51 -2.51 -1.01 -17.24
CA PRO A 51 -2.98 -2.34 -17.58
C PRO A 51 -3.19 -3.22 -16.33
N ARG A 52 -2.36 -3.04 -15.30
CA ARG A 52 -2.46 -3.75 -14.01
C ARG A 52 -3.25 -2.89 -13.04
N ARG A 53 -4.54 -3.18 -12.93
CA ARG A 53 -5.51 -2.37 -12.18
C ARG A 53 -5.68 -2.96 -10.79
N VAL A 54 -5.78 -2.10 -9.79
CA VAL A 54 -6.12 -2.53 -8.44
C VAL A 54 -7.64 -2.58 -8.26
N LEU A 55 -8.37 -1.51 -8.60
CA LEU A 55 -9.82 -1.45 -8.42
C LEU A 55 -10.61 -2.39 -9.36
N PRO A 56 -11.75 -2.94 -8.91
CA PRO A 56 -12.71 -3.65 -9.75
C PRO A 56 -13.24 -2.72 -10.85
N GLU A 57 -13.54 -3.26 -12.04
CA GLU A 57 -13.88 -2.45 -13.23
C GLU A 57 -15.08 -1.52 -13.02
N ILE A 58 -16.14 -2.03 -12.40
CA ILE A 58 -17.38 -1.28 -12.12
C ILE A 58 -17.08 -0.06 -11.24
N ILE A 59 -16.30 -0.25 -10.18
CA ILE A 59 -15.93 0.83 -9.25
C ILE A 59 -14.95 1.81 -9.90
N ARG A 60 -13.99 1.28 -10.66
CA ARG A 60 -12.97 2.07 -11.33
C ARG A 60 -13.58 3.08 -12.31
N ASN A 61 -14.56 2.69 -13.11
CA ASN A 61 -15.16 3.60 -14.08
C ASN A 61 -15.87 4.77 -13.39
N ASP A 62 -16.67 4.50 -12.36
CA ASP A 62 -17.31 5.55 -11.56
C ASP A 62 -16.29 6.46 -10.87
N PHE A 63 -15.22 5.88 -10.34
CA PHE A 63 -14.15 6.63 -9.67
C PHE A 63 -13.39 7.53 -10.65
N LEU A 64 -13.01 7.02 -11.84
CA LEU A 64 -12.30 7.80 -12.86
C LEU A 64 -13.15 8.91 -13.47
N LEU A 65 -14.47 8.73 -13.54
CA LEU A 65 -15.42 9.76 -13.96
C LEU A 65 -15.72 10.79 -12.85
N GLY A 66 -15.22 10.57 -11.63
CA GLY A 66 -15.46 11.44 -10.48
C GLY A 66 -16.87 11.33 -9.89
N HIS A 67 -17.63 10.28 -10.24
CA HIS A 67 -18.94 10.01 -9.66
C HIS A 67 -18.84 9.55 -8.19
N ILE A 68 -17.71 8.95 -7.82
CA ILE A 68 -17.41 8.52 -6.46
C ILE A 68 -15.99 8.93 -6.05
N ASN A 69 -15.81 9.20 -4.77
CA ASN A 69 -14.49 9.43 -4.18
C ASN A 69 -13.82 8.11 -3.73
N ALA A 70 -12.57 8.19 -3.25
CA ALA A 70 -11.79 7.01 -2.88
C ALA A 70 -12.40 6.22 -1.71
N ARG A 71 -12.98 6.92 -0.72
CA ARG A 71 -13.69 6.29 0.41
C ARG A 71 -14.89 5.47 -0.09
N GLN A 72 -15.74 6.09 -0.92
CA GLN A 72 -16.90 5.43 -1.53
C GLN A 72 -16.50 4.25 -2.41
N ALA A 73 -15.36 4.35 -3.12
CA ALA A 73 -14.82 3.25 -3.91
C ALA A 73 -14.45 2.04 -3.03
N LEU A 74 -13.79 2.26 -1.89
CA LEU A 74 -13.44 1.20 -0.94
C LEU A 74 -14.69 0.60 -0.28
N GLU A 75 -15.65 1.43 0.16
CA GLU A 75 -16.92 0.98 0.74
C GLU A 75 -17.71 0.10 -0.23
N ARG A 76 -17.80 0.49 -1.51
CA ARG A 76 -18.44 -0.32 -2.55
C ARG A 76 -17.71 -1.64 -2.79
N TRP A 77 -16.38 -1.64 -2.73
CA TRP A 77 -15.60 -2.85 -2.91
C TRP A 77 -15.83 -3.83 -1.74
N GLU A 78 -15.85 -3.32 -0.51
CA GLU A 78 -16.22 -4.12 0.65
C GLU A 78 -17.61 -4.74 0.53
N ALA A 79 -18.58 -4.00 -0.03
CA ALA A 79 -19.92 -4.53 -0.28
C ALA A 79 -19.90 -5.68 -1.29
N ILE A 80 -19.17 -5.54 -2.42
CA ILE A 80 -19.01 -6.62 -3.42
C ILE A 80 -18.41 -7.87 -2.76
N VAL A 81 -17.37 -7.71 -1.94
CA VAL A 81 -16.73 -8.84 -1.25
C VAL A 81 -17.66 -9.48 -0.23
N ALA A 82 -18.44 -8.68 0.52
CA ALA A 82 -19.41 -9.19 1.47
C ALA A 82 -20.56 -9.96 0.79
N GLU A 83 -21.05 -9.48 -0.34
CA GLU A 83 -22.06 -10.16 -1.16
C GLU A 83 -21.53 -11.48 -1.73
N GLU A 84 -20.29 -11.49 -2.24
CA GLU A 84 -19.65 -12.70 -2.73
C GLU A 84 -19.45 -13.72 -1.60
N ALA A 85 -18.96 -13.30 -0.44
CA ALA A 85 -18.82 -14.16 0.72
C ALA A 85 -20.17 -14.76 1.15
N ALA A 86 -21.22 -13.93 1.23
CA ALA A 86 -22.57 -14.38 1.56
C ALA A 86 -23.11 -15.40 0.54
N ARG A 87 -22.91 -15.15 -0.76
CA ARG A 87 -23.29 -16.08 -1.85
C ARG A 87 -22.59 -17.44 -1.73
N LEU A 88 -21.35 -17.44 -1.23
CA LEU A 88 -20.56 -18.65 -0.98
C LEU A 88 -20.82 -19.29 0.40
N GLY A 89 -21.72 -18.72 1.21
CA GLY A 89 -21.98 -19.19 2.58
C GLY A 89 -20.82 -18.94 3.55
N ARG A 90 -19.95 -17.98 3.24
CA ARG A 90 -18.75 -17.62 4.02
C ARG A 90 -19.03 -16.40 4.89
N PRO A 91 -18.39 -16.29 6.06
CA PRO A 91 -18.42 -15.06 6.85
C PRO A 91 -17.70 -13.92 6.10
N ARG A 92 -18.14 -12.68 6.34
CA ARG A 92 -17.43 -11.48 5.85
C ARG A 92 -16.01 -11.47 6.40
N PRO A 93 -15.00 -11.10 5.58
CA PRO A 93 -13.64 -10.93 6.08
C PRO A 93 -13.57 -9.87 7.18
N ASP A 94 -12.85 -10.17 8.26
CA ASP A 94 -12.54 -9.20 9.31
C ASP A 94 -11.33 -8.36 8.90
N TRP A 95 -11.61 -7.24 8.24
CA TRP A 95 -10.57 -6.33 7.76
C TRP A 95 -9.78 -5.67 8.87
N LYS A 96 -10.39 -5.45 10.05
CA LYS A 96 -9.73 -4.81 11.18
C LYS A 96 -8.65 -5.72 11.74
N THR A 97 -8.99 -7.00 11.98
CA THR A 97 -8.03 -8.00 12.43
C THR A 97 -6.89 -8.18 11.42
N LEU A 98 -7.19 -8.18 10.11
CA LEU A 98 -6.16 -8.23 9.07
C LEU A 98 -5.26 -6.98 9.06
N LEU A 99 -5.79 -5.80 9.38
CA LEU A 99 -5.04 -4.55 9.42
C LEU A 99 -4.16 -4.43 10.67
N ASP A 100 -4.61 -4.97 11.80
CA ASP A 100 -3.89 -4.95 13.08
C ASP A 100 -2.85 -6.08 13.19
N ARG A 101 -2.83 -7.03 12.23
CA ARG A 101 -1.83 -8.12 12.18
C ARG A 101 -0.44 -7.56 11.91
N ASN A 102 0.51 -7.90 12.78
CA ASN A 102 1.93 -7.62 12.54
C ASN A 102 2.42 -8.42 11.32
N PRO A 103 2.91 -7.76 10.24
CA PRO A 103 3.34 -8.44 9.03
C PRO A 103 4.52 -9.40 9.24
N ASP A 104 5.31 -9.21 10.30
CA ASP A 104 6.46 -10.08 10.61
C ASP A 104 6.09 -11.34 11.41
N ASP A 105 4.83 -11.45 11.87
CA ASP A 105 4.33 -12.63 12.58
C ASP A 105 4.09 -13.77 11.59
N ARG A 106 5.18 -14.46 11.24
CA ARG A 106 5.19 -15.71 10.46
C ARG A 106 4.51 -16.89 11.17
N ALA A 107 4.24 -16.75 12.47
CA ALA A 107 3.64 -17.80 13.29
C ALA A 107 2.15 -18.05 12.95
N ASP A 108 1.50 -17.14 12.23
CA ASP A 108 0.05 -17.17 12.00
C ASP A 108 -0.35 -17.56 10.57
N ASP A 109 0.61 -17.96 9.73
CA ASP A 109 0.28 -18.62 8.46
C ASP A 109 -0.30 -20.04 8.67
N THR A 110 -0.30 -20.52 9.92
CA THR A 110 -0.86 -21.82 10.34
C THR A 110 -2.19 -21.68 11.11
N MET A 111 -2.69 -20.46 11.40
CA MET A 111 -4.09 -20.32 11.79
C MET A 111 -4.96 -20.52 10.54
N GLY A 112 -5.52 -21.73 10.46
CA GLY A 112 -6.41 -22.16 9.39
C GLY A 112 -7.47 -21.12 9.09
N ILE A 113 -7.49 -20.64 7.85
CA ILE A 113 -8.74 -20.18 7.28
C ILE A 113 -9.46 -21.44 6.79
N ASP A 114 -10.01 -22.20 7.74
CA ASP A 114 -11.23 -22.99 7.51
C ASP A 114 -12.42 -22.02 7.31
N ALA A 115 -12.26 -21.02 6.44
CA ALA A 115 -13.42 -20.34 5.86
C ALA A 115 -13.89 -21.23 4.71
N PRO A 116 -15.21 -21.41 4.52
CA PRO A 116 -15.73 -22.31 3.50
C PRO A 116 -15.29 -21.89 2.09
N GLY A 117 -14.18 -22.42 1.57
CA GLY A 117 -13.72 -22.17 0.20
C GLY A 117 -12.79 -20.98 0.00
N GLN A 118 -12.11 -21.01 -1.15
CA GLN A 118 -11.11 -20.04 -1.60
C GLN A 118 -11.75 -18.64 -1.77
N PRO A 119 -11.08 -17.54 -1.32
CA PRO A 119 -11.54 -16.19 -1.62
C PRO A 119 -11.67 -15.94 -3.13
N GLY A 120 -12.69 -15.19 -3.50
CA GLY A 120 -12.86 -14.72 -4.86
C GLY A 120 -11.73 -13.77 -5.29
N PRO A 121 -11.66 -13.42 -6.58
CA PRO A 121 -10.63 -12.51 -7.11
C PRO A 121 -10.70 -11.14 -6.43
N GLU A 122 -11.90 -10.61 -6.20
CA GLU A 122 -12.10 -9.29 -5.60
C GLU A 122 -11.69 -9.26 -4.13
N GLU A 123 -12.05 -10.29 -3.37
CA GLU A 123 -11.61 -10.44 -1.98
C GLU A 123 -10.08 -10.57 -1.90
N SER A 124 -9.47 -11.33 -2.82
CA SER A 124 -8.01 -11.53 -2.85
C SER A 124 -7.26 -10.22 -3.12
N LEU A 125 -7.76 -9.41 -4.05
CA LEU A 125 -7.20 -8.09 -4.34
C LEU A 125 -7.38 -7.12 -3.16
N LEU A 126 -8.56 -7.08 -2.54
CA LEU A 126 -8.80 -6.23 -1.37
C LEU A 126 -7.93 -6.64 -0.17
N ARG A 127 -7.80 -7.95 0.10
CA ARG A 127 -6.85 -8.48 1.09
C ARG A 127 -5.43 -8.01 0.85
N SER A 128 -5.01 -7.91 -0.42
CA SER A 128 -3.67 -7.42 -0.76
C SER A 128 -3.47 -5.93 -0.41
N ILE A 129 -4.53 -5.11 -0.53
CA ILE A 129 -4.51 -3.69 -0.14
C ILE A 129 -4.45 -3.57 1.37
N VAL A 130 -5.30 -4.31 2.09
CA VAL A 130 -5.32 -4.32 3.56
C VAL A 130 -3.98 -4.79 4.13
N ALA A 131 -3.40 -5.86 3.57
CA ALA A 131 -2.07 -6.33 3.95
C ALA A 131 -0.98 -5.27 3.69
N THR A 132 -1.06 -4.54 2.57
CA THR A 132 -0.16 -3.41 2.30
C THR A 132 -0.35 -2.29 3.32
N GLY A 133 -1.59 -2.02 3.73
CA GLY A 133 -1.93 -1.07 4.79
C GLY A 133 -1.34 -1.48 6.14
N ALA A 134 -1.42 -2.76 6.50
CA ALA A 134 -0.80 -3.29 7.71
C ALA A 134 0.72 -3.08 7.68
N THR A 135 1.38 -3.41 6.56
CA THR A 135 2.82 -3.14 6.40
C THR A 135 3.17 -1.66 6.59
N ILE A 136 2.40 -0.75 5.98
CA ILE A 136 2.61 0.70 6.12
C ILE A 136 2.39 1.16 7.56
N ARG A 137 1.37 0.64 8.25
CA ARG A 137 1.04 1.02 9.63
C ARG A 137 2.09 0.58 10.63
N HIS A 138 2.66 -0.61 10.45
CA HIS A 138 3.65 -1.18 11.36
C HIS A 138 5.09 -0.71 11.07
N GLY A 139 5.50 -0.72 9.80
CA GLY A 139 6.88 -0.44 9.39
C GLY A 139 7.10 0.92 8.72
N GLY A 140 6.03 1.70 8.52
CA GLY A 140 6.07 2.87 7.65
C GLY A 140 6.11 2.49 6.16
N GLN A 141 6.07 3.50 5.30
CA GLN A 141 6.19 3.28 3.87
C GLN A 141 7.67 3.22 3.45
N VAL A 142 8.15 2.01 3.16
CA VAL A 142 9.54 1.79 2.71
C VAL A 142 9.78 2.26 1.27
N SER A 143 8.80 2.12 0.38
CA SER A 143 8.91 2.53 -1.03
C SER A 143 7.90 3.62 -1.37
N PRO A 144 8.30 4.79 -1.91
CA PRO A 144 7.40 5.91 -2.21
C PRO A 144 6.48 5.60 -3.40
N ILE A 145 5.33 6.28 -3.47
CA ILE A 145 4.45 6.23 -4.66
C ILE A 145 5.12 7.12 -5.71
N THR A 146 5.40 6.57 -6.89
CA THR A 146 5.97 7.35 -7.98
C THR A 146 4.84 7.99 -8.76
N VAL A 147 4.94 9.28 -8.97
CA VAL A 147 3.94 10.08 -9.67
C VAL A 147 4.60 10.98 -10.70
N VAL A 148 3.84 11.33 -11.74
CA VAL A 148 4.15 12.45 -12.63
C VAL A 148 3.28 13.64 -12.27
N GLU A 149 3.91 14.81 -12.29
CA GLU A 149 3.23 16.09 -12.10
C GLU A 149 2.37 16.41 -13.32
N LEU A 150 1.14 16.85 -13.07
CA LEU A 150 0.22 17.40 -14.06
C LEU A 150 -0.16 18.82 -13.65
N ASP A 151 -0.58 19.63 -14.64
CA ASP A 151 -1.14 20.97 -14.43
C ASP A 151 -0.29 21.87 -13.50
N GLY A 152 1.05 21.80 -13.67
CA GLY A 152 2.01 22.59 -12.91
C GLY A 152 1.99 22.35 -11.40
N GLY A 153 1.68 21.13 -10.95
CA GLY A 153 1.76 20.73 -9.54
C GLY A 153 0.42 20.70 -8.81
N THR A 154 -0.67 20.98 -9.53
CA THR A 154 -2.02 20.93 -8.97
C THR A 154 -2.46 19.50 -8.73
N THR A 155 -2.14 18.61 -9.68
CA THR A 155 -2.56 17.20 -9.68
C THR A 155 -1.36 16.31 -10.03
N TYR A 156 -1.39 15.07 -9.54
CA TYR A 156 -0.34 14.09 -9.77
C TYR A 156 -0.96 12.79 -10.28
N ARG A 157 -0.36 12.17 -11.29
CA ARG A 157 -0.79 10.86 -11.80
C ARG A 157 0.17 9.77 -11.38
N ILE A 158 -0.34 8.66 -10.86
CA ILE A 158 0.46 7.52 -10.42
C ILE A 158 1.14 6.85 -11.61
N GLU A 159 2.47 6.69 -11.52
CA GLU A 159 3.23 5.80 -12.40
C GLU A 159 3.37 4.42 -11.76
N THR A 160 3.74 4.37 -10.48
CA THR A 160 3.90 3.12 -9.73
C THR A 160 3.44 3.26 -8.28
N GLY A 161 2.97 2.15 -7.71
CA GLY A 161 2.52 2.11 -6.31
C GLY A 161 1.02 2.34 -6.12
N GLU A 162 0.18 2.03 -7.12
CA GLU A 162 -1.29 2.16 -7.02
C GLU A 162 -1.85 1.42 -5.78
N ARG A 163 -1.33 0.23 -5.45
CA ARG A 163 -1.74 -0.50 -4.24
C ARG A 163 -1.44 0.27 -2.95
N ARG A 164 -0.32 0.99 -2.90
CA ARG A 164 0.04 1.83 -1.75
C ARG A 164 -0.86 3.05 -1.65
N TYR A 165 -1.22 3.66 -2.78
CA TYR A 165 -2.24 4.73 -2.83
C TYR A 165 -3.57 4.26 -2.22
N TRP A 166 -4.08 3.10 -2.63
CA TRP A 166 -5.31 2.53 -2.07
C TRP A 166 -5.18 2.16 -0.60
N ALA A 167 -4.02 1.64 -0.17
CA ALA A 167 -3.75 1.35 1.23
C ALA A 167 -3.75 2.62 2.10
N TYR A 168 -3.26 3.75 1.61
CA TYR A 168 -3.36 5.02 2.33
C TYR A 168 -4.81 5.50 2.47
N HIS A 169 -5.60 5.38 1.40
CA HIS A 169 -7.04 5.67 1.51
C HIS A 169 -7.71 4.75 2.52
N TRP A 170 -7.36 3.46 2.54
CA TRP A 170 -7.86 2.52 3.54
C TRP A 170 -7.52 2.93 4.97
N LEU A 171 -6.26 3.33 5.23
CA LEU A 171 -5.79 3.77 6.55
C LEU A 171 -6.41 5.10 7.02
N THR A 172 -6.93 5.90 6.09
CA THR A 172 -7.51 7.22 6.37
C THR A 172 -9.04 7.25 6.30
N THR A 173 -9.65 6.08 6.03
CA THR A 173 -11.10 5.92 6.01
C THR A 173 -11.64 5.84 7.43
#